data_AF-A0A2M9JEP4-F1
#
_entry.id   AF-A0A2M9JEP4-F1
#
_cell.length_a   1.000
_cell.length_b   1.000
_cell.length_c   1.000
_cell.angle_alpha   90.00
_cell.angle_beta   90.00
_cell.angle_gamma   90.00
#
_symmetry.space_group_name_H-M   'P 1'
#
loop_
_entity.id
_entity.type
_entity.pdbx_description
1 polymer ?
#
loop_
_entity_poly.entity_id
_entity_poly.type
_entity_poly.pdbx_seq_one_letter_code
_entity_poly.pdbx_strand_id
1 'polypeptide(L)'
;MYVIHAGLLVKTLTAPIPHQRRAKLTGARTATTPLPPPPSQPRRAVRRVGADGTFLVARHKLRPGVAHAGKTVTVVIEETCFRVLDGEVEISTHPLKGGPATRYIAGPR
;
A
#
# COMPACT_ATOMS: atom_id res chain seq x y z
N MET A 1 12.74 -3.55 17.27
CA MET A 1 11.28 -3.33 17.41
C MET A 1 10.64 -4.70 17.45
N TYR A 2 9.71 -4.94 18.36
CA TYR A 2 9.05 -6.23 18.52
C TYR A 2 7.61 -6.15 18.00
N VAL A 3 7.17 -7.19 17.30
CA VAL A 3 5.78 -7.39 16.91
C VAL A 3 5.19 -8.43 17.85
N ILE A 4 4.21 -8.02 18.66
CA ILE A 4 3.53 -8.89 19.63
C ILE A 4 2.09 -9.12 19.17
N HIS A 5 1.65 -10.38 19.18
CA HIS A 5 0.28 -10.77 18.87
C HIS A 5 -0.19 -11.81 19.89
N ALA A 6 -1.38 -11.61 20.48
CA ALA A 6 -1.91 -12.46 21.55
C ALA A 6 -0.92 -12.72 22.70
N GLY A 7 -0.11 -11.71 23.06
CA GLY A 7 0.91 -11.82 24.11
C GLY A 7 2.21 -12.55 23.70
N LEU A 8 2.28 -13.08 22.48
CA LEU A 8 3.46 -13.78 21.96
C LEU A 8 4.31 -12.88 21.06
N LEU A 9 5.64 -13.01 21.16
CA LEU A 9 6.57 -12.37 20.24
C LEU A 9 6.52 -13.08 18.88
N VAL A 10 5.96 -12.41 17.87
CA VAL A 10 5.82 -12.96 16.51
C VAL A 10 7.03 -12.62 15.64
N LYS A 11 7.62 -11.43 15.80
CA LYS A 11 8.75 -11.00 14.98
C LYS A 11 9.60 -9.94 15.66
N THR A 12 10.91 -10.00 15.44
CA THR A 12 11.84 -8.91 15.74
C THR A 12 12.21 -8.19 14.46
N LEU A 13 11.89 -6.90 14.39
CA LEU A 13 12.21 -6.01 13.28
C LEU A 13 13.37 -5.09 13.66
N THR A 14 14.22 -4.78 12.68
CA THR A 14 15.26 -3.77 12.82
C THR A 14 14.62 -2.44 13.20
N ALA A 15 15.13 -1.80 14.25
CA ALA A 15 14.64 -0.48 14.63
C ALA A 15 14.98 0.51 13.50
N PRO A 16 14.03 1.35 13.05
CA PRO A 16 14.28 2.32 11.99
C PRO A 16 15.30 3.40 12.40
N ILE A 17 15.59 3.50 13.70
CA ILE A 17 16.56 4.44 14.26
C ILE A 17 17.75 3.66 14.86
N PRO A 18 18.98 3.86 14.32
CA PRO A 18 20.20 3.26 14.85
C PRO A 18 20.43 3.63 16.32
N HIS A 19 21.04 2.72 17.09
CA HIS A 19 21.23 2.87 18.54
C HIS A 19 21.85 4.22 18.95
N GLN A 20 22.88 4.66 18.21
CA GLN A 20 23.61 5.92 18.44
C GLN A 20 22.73 7.18 18.38
N ARG A 21 21.62 7.13 17.62
CA ARG A 21 20.71 8.26 17.44
C ARG A 21 19.56 8.26 18.43
N ARG A 22 19.31 7.14 19.14
CA ARG A 22 18.17 7.03 20.06
C ARG A 22 18.27 7.99 21.23
N ALA A 23 19.46 8.15 21.79
CA ALA A 23 19.71 9.08 22.91
C ALA A 23 19.53 10.56 22.54
N LYS A 24 19.47 10.88 21.23
CA LYS A 24 19.28 12.25 20.72
C LYS A 24 17.81 12.56 20.39
N LEU A 25 16.89 11.61 20.59
CA LEU A 25 15.47 11.84 20.35
C LEU A 25 14.93 12.79 21.43
N THR A 26 14.36 13.90 20.99
CA THR A 26 13.77 14.94 21.84
C THR A 26 12.40 15.34 21.27
N GLY A 27 11.58 16.04 22.05
CA GLY A 27 10.27 16.53 21.59
C GLY A 27 9.17 15.46 21.49
N ALA A 28 9.39 14.28 22.07
CA ALA A 28 8.32 13.30 22.25
C ALA A 28 7.26 13.89 23.20
N ARG A 29 6.03 14.01 22.71
CA ARG A 29 4.88 14.51 23.46
C ARG A 29 3.71 13.58 23.25
N THR A 30 2.88 13.42 24.28
CA THR A 30 1.63 12.69 24.17
C THR A 30 0.78 13.33 23.08
N ALA A 31 0.22 12.52 22.18
CA ALA A 31 -0.71 13.02 21.18
C ALA A 31 -1.93 13.60 21.91
N THR A 32 -2.20 14.89 21.72
CA THR A 32 -3.36 15.59 22.31
C THR A 32 -4.58 15.58 21.38
N THR A 33 -4.38 15.19 20.13
CA THR A 33 -5.43 15.05 19.12
C THR A 33 -5.61 13.58 18.77
N PRO A 34 -6.86 13.10 18.61
CA PRO A 34 -7.08 11.76 18.08
C PRO A 34 -6.44 11.63 16.70
N LEU A 35 -6.01 10.40 16.36
CA LEU A 35 -5.55 10.10 15.02
C LEU A 35 -6.68 10.43 14.02
N PRO A 36 -6.40 11.02 12.85
CA PRO A 36 -7.42 11.14 11.83
C PRO A 36 -8.03 9.77 11.56
N PRO A 37 -9.36 9.68 11.38
CA PRO A 37 -10.00 8.42 11.08
C PRO A 37 -9.36 7.83 9.82
N PRO A 38 -9.20 6.49 9.75
CA PRO A 38 -8.77 5.87 8.51
C PRO A 38 -9.74 6.25 7.38
N PRO A 39 -9.27 6.34 6.13
CA PRO A 39 -10.16 6.57 5.00
C PRO A 39 -11.26 5.51 5.00
N SER A 40 -12.51 5.93 4.81
CA SER A 40 -13.69 5.06 4.87
C SER A 40 -13.69 3.95 3.82
N GLN A 41 -12.93 4.14 2.74
CA GLN A 41 -12.77 3.15 1.68
C GLN A 41 -11.31 3.05 1.21
N PRO A 42 -10.87 1.86 0.79
CA PRO A 42 -9.59 1.70 0.12
C PRO A 42 -9.52 2.61 -1.12
N ARG A 43 -8.34 3.13 -1.43
CA ARG A 43 -8.17 4.00 -2.60
C ARG A 43 -8.39 3.19 -3.87
N ARG A 44 -9.13 3.74 -4.84
CA ARG A 44 -9.40 3.06 -6.13
C ARG A 44 -8.76 3.82 -7.29
N ALA A 45 -8.29 3.09 -8.29
CA ALA A 45 -7.80 3.65 -9.55
C ALA A 45 -8.37 2.87 -10.74
N VAL A 46 -8.86 3.59 -11.75
CA VAL A 46 -9.32 2.97 -13.00
C VAL A 46 -8.18 2.97 -14.01
N ARG A 47 -7.92 1.82 -14.64
CA ARG A 47 -6.86 1.64 -15.64
C ARG A 47 -7.35 0.81 -16.81
N ARG A 48 -6.88 1.15 -18.00
CA ARG A 48 -7.05 0.28 -19.18
C ARG A 48 -5.86 -0.66 -19.28
N VAL A 49 -6.12 -1.94 -19.46
CA VAL A 49 -5.07 -2.95 -19.63
C VAL A 49 -4.49 -2.81 -21.04
N GLY A 50 -3.16 -2.68 -21.14
CA GLY A 50 -2.45 -2.61 -22.40
C GLY A 50 -2.54 -3.92 -23.20
N ALA A 51 -2.13 -3.88 -24.46
CA ALA A 51 -2.09 -5.07 -25.33
C ALA A 51 -1.16 -6.18 -24.77
N ASP A 52 -0.13 -5.80 -24.01
CA ASP A 52 0.77 -6.73 -23.33
C ASP A 52 0.17 -7.33 -22.04
N GLY A 53 -1.08 -7.03 -21.72
CA GLY A 53 -1.75 -7.53 -20.51
C GLY A 53 -1.30 -6.83 -19.23
N THR A 54 -0.72 -5.63 -19.32
CA THR A 54 -0.16 -4.90 -18.18
C THR A 54 -0.64 -3.45 -18.09
N PHE A 55 -0.44 -2.82 -16.93
CA PHE A 55 -0.64 -1.38 -16.73
C PHE A 55 0.16 -0.86 -15.52
N LEU A 56 0.21 0.48 -15.34
CA LEU A 56 0.86 1.15 -14.21
C LEU A 56 -0.15 1.73 -13.21
N VAL A 57 0.11 1.54 -11.91
CA VAL A 57 -0.61 2.19 -10.81
C VAL A 57 0.34 2.44 -9.64
N ALA A 58 0.35 3.66 -9.08
CA ALA A 58 1.22 4.02 -7.96
C ALA A 58 2.72 3.68 -8.16
N ARG A 59 3.24 3.74 -9.40
CA ARG A 59 4.61 3.31 -9.80
C ARG A 59 4.86 1.80 -9.83
N HIS A 60 3.83 0.99 -9.61
CA HIS A 60 3.88 -0.46 -9.75
C HIS A 60 3.33 -0.88 -11.12
N LYS A 61 4.09 -1.71 -11.83
CA LYS A 61 3.62 -2.38 -13.06
C LYS A 61 2.87 -3.64 -12.64
N LEU A 62 1.56 -3.68 -12.88
CA LEU A 62 0.72 -4.83 -12.61
C LEU A 62 0.47 -5.62 -13.89
N ARG A 63 0.34 -6.94 -13.76
CA ARG A 63 0.16 -7.88 -14.88
C ARG A 63 -1.06 -8.78 -14.63
N PRO A 64 -2.29 -8.31 -14.88
CA PRO A 64 -3.48 -9.17 -14.85
C PRO A 64 -3.50 -10.21 -15.98
N GLY A 65 -2.80 -9.97 -17.10
CA GLY A 65 -2.69 -10.91 -18.22
C GLY A 65 -3.37 -10.43 -19.51
N VAL A 66 -2.95 -10.99 -20.63
CA VAL A 66 -3.40 -10.61 -21.99
C VAL A 66 -4.88 -10.91 -22.25
N ALA A 67 -5.47 -11.86 -21.52
CA ALA A 67 -6.92 -12.15 -21.59
C ALA A 67 -7.79 -10.95 -21.19
N HIS A 68 -7.22 -9.98 -20.47
CA HIS A 68 -7.90 -8.75 -20.06
C HIS A 68 -7.44 -7.53 -20.88
N ALA A 69 -6.65 -7.71 -21.94
CA ALA A 69 -6.18 -6.63 -22.79
C ALA A 69 -7.35 -5.80 -23.34
N GLY A 70 -7.21 -4.47 -23.32
CA GLY A 70 -8.26 -3.55 -23.75
C GLY A 70 -9.45 -3.45 -22.79
N LYS A 71 -9.51 -4.20 -21.69
CA LYS A 71 -10.51 -4.00 -20.65
C LYS A 71 -10.15 -2.84 -19.74
N THR A 72 -11.17 -2.17 -19.21
CA THR A 72 -11.03 -1.15 -18.16
C THR A 72 -11.26 -1.83 -16.81
N VAL A 73 -10.22 -1.85 -15.99
CA VAL A 73 -10.22 -2.52 -14.68
C VAL A 73 -10.14 -1.50 -13.55
N THR A 74 -10.66 -1.90 -12.38
CA THR A 74 -10.56 -1.12 -11.14
C THR A 74 -9.50 -1.73 -10.24
N VAL A 75 -8.54 -0.94 -9.81
CA VAL A 75 -7.52 -1.35 -8.84
C VAL A 75 -7.91 -0.83 -7.47
N VAL A 76 -8.12 -1.72 -6.52
CA VAL A 76 -8.24 -1.43 -5.09
C VAL A 76 -6.84 -1.44 -4.50
N ILE A 77 -6.43 -0.30 -3.97
CA ILE A 77 -5.12 -0.08 -3.35
C ILE A 77 -5.33 -0.22 -1.85
N GLU A 78 -4.92 -1.37 -1.32
CA GLU A 78 -4.93 -1.67 0.11
C GLU A 78 -3.55 -1.37 0.71
N GLU A 79 -3.41 -1.57 2.03
CA GLU A 79 -2.17 -1.27 2.74
C GLU A 79 -0.98 -2.11 2.25
N THR A 80 -1.24 -3.37 1.89
CA THR A 80 -0.20 -4.37 1.58
C THR A 80 -0.29 -4.95 0.17
N CYS A 81 -1.37 -4.69 -0.57
CA CYS A 81 -1.58 -5.27 -1.89
C CYS A 81 -2.42 -4.38 -2.81
N PHE A 82 -2.41 -4.74 -4.09
CA PHE A 82 -3.29 -4.24 -5.13
C PHE A 82 -4.23 -5.36 -5.57
N ARG A 83 -5.54 -5.16 -5.46
CA ARG A 83 -6.53 -6.07 -6.03
C ARG A 83 -7.06 -5.48 -7.32
N VAL A 84 -7.06 -6.25 -8.39
CA VAL A 84 -7.52 -5.82 -9.71
C VAL A 84 -8.87 -6.46 -9.97
N LEU A 85 -9.87 -5.63 -10.26
CA LEU A 85 -11.26 -6.02 -10.49
C LEU A 85 -11.67 -5.72 -11.93
N ASP A 86 -12.38 -6.65 -12.56
CA ASP A 86 -13.17 -6.43 -13.77
C ASP A 86 -14.64 -6.36 -13.34
N GLY A 87 -15.17 -5.14 -13.21
CA GLY A 87 -16.43 -4.90 -12.48
C GLY A 87 -16.28 -5.25 -10.99
N GLU A 88 -17.05 -6.25 -10.55
CA GLU A 88 -17.02 -6.78 -9.18
C GLU A 88 -16.17 -8.05 -9.04
N VAL A 89 -15.67 -8.61 -10.16
CA VAL A 89 -14.89 -9.84 -10.16
C VAL A 89 -13.42 -9.53 -9.98
N GLU A 90 -12.80 -10.08 -8.94
CA GLU A 90 -11.36 -10.00 -8.76
C GLU A 90 -10.63 -10.92 -9.74
N ILE A 91 -9.76 -10.33 -10.56
CA ILE A 91 -9.01 -11.05 -11.61
C ILE A 91 -7.55 -11.28 -11.24
N SER A 92 -6.97 -10.45 -10.35
CA SER A 92 -5.61 -10.67 -9.84
C SER A 92 -5.31 -9.85 -8.59
N THR A 93 -4.43 -10.37 -7.73
CA THR A 93 -3.91 -9.66 -6.56
C THR A 93 -2.39 -9.62 -6.56
N HIS A 94 -1.81 -8.44 -6.30
CA HIS A 94 -0.38 -8.19 -6.37
C HIS A 94 0.12 -7.62 -5.03
N PRO A 95 1.19 -8.17 -4.42
CA PRO A 95 1.74 -7.60 -3.20
C PRO A 95 2.42 -6.26 -3.48
N LEU A 96 2.33 -5.34 -2.52
CA LEU A 96 3.06 -4.08 -2.56
C LEU A 96 4.54 -4.33 -2.31
N LYS A 97 5.37 -4.21 -3.35
CA LYS A 97 6.82 -4.31 -3.22
C LYS A 97 7.39 -3.02 -2.63
N GLY A 98 7.89 -3.04 -1.40
CA GLY A 98 8.60 -1.91 -0.77
C GLY A 98 8.03 -1.34 0.54
N GLY A 99 7.04 -1.99 1.17
CA GLY A 99 6.37 -1.50 2.39
C GLY A 99 5.12 -0.66 2.09
N PRO A 100 4.27 -0.37 3.10
CA PRO A 100 2.92 0.17 2.91
C PRO A 100 2.90 1.51 2.14
N ALA A 101 1.91 1.67 1.25
CA ALA A 101 1.79 2.79 0.31
C ALA A 101 1.34 4.07 1.04
N THR A 102 2.23 4.66 1.82
CA THR A 102 1.96 5.83 2.68
C THR A 102 2.04 7.17 1.95
N ARG A 103 2.37 7.21 0.65
CA ARG A 103 2.62 8.48 -0.06
C ARG A 103 1.96 8.57 -1.43
N TYR A 104 0.79 9.19 -1.45
CA TYR A 104 0.17 9.75 -2.65
C TYR A 104 0.70 11.17 -2.87
N ILE A 105 1.27 11.44 -4.05
CA ILE A 105 1.58 12.79 -4.53
C ILE A 105 0.66 13.03 -5.72
N ALA A 106 -0.23 14.03 -5.62
CA ALA A 106 -0.94 14.55 -6.77
C ALA A 106 0.07 15.28 -7.66
N GLY A 107 0.26 14.82 -8.90
CA GLY A 107 1.03 15.58 -9.89
C GLY A 107 0.24 16.79 -10.39
N PRO A 108 0.90 17.86 -10.86
CA PRO A 108 0.25 19.09 -11.28
C PRO A 108 -0.46 18.92 -12.64
N ARG A 109 -1.42 19.82 -12.90
CA ARG A 109 -2.17 19.95 -14.16
C ARG A 109 -1.27 20.34 -15.32
#